data_AF-A0A2E9W469-F1
#
_entry.id   AF-A0A2E9W469-F1
#
_cell.length_a   1.000
_cell.length_b   1.000
_cell.length_c   1.000
_cell.angle_alpha   90.00
_cell.angle_beta   90.00
_cell.angle_gamma   90.00
#
_symmetry.space_group_name_H-M   'P 1'
#
loop_
_entity.id
_entity.type
_entity.pdbx_description
1 polymer ?
#
loop_
_entity_poly.entity_id
_entity_poly.type
_entity_poly.pdbx_seq_one_letter_code
_entity_poly.pdbx_strand_id
1 'polypeptide(L)' 'MAGLAPNEDGLTAVEEWGIGSFPNISDRGPIWSAFGVFGQPAAIVVTAEGSVLGHMGALDKAGFQDLMDRAHSA' A
#
# COMPACT_ATOMS: atom_id res chain seq x y z
N MET A 1 6.52 13.71 1.20
CA MET A 1 6.60 12.44 1.94
C MET A 1 5.19 12.16 2.39
N ALA A 2 4.52 11.10 1.92
CA ALA A 2 3.42 10.56 2.74
C ALA A 2 4.06 9.61 3.77
N GLY A 3 3.29 8.94 4.61
CA GLY A 3 3.89 8.32 5.78
C GLY A 3 4.20 9.38 6.82
N LEU A 4 3.94 9.01 8.05
CA LEU A 4 3.97 9.93 9.16
C LEU A 4 5.38 10.43 9.37
N ALA A 5 5.54 11.73 9.56
CA ALA A 5 6.77 12.29 10.08
C ALA A 5 7.13 11.56 11.39
N PRO A 6 8.41 11.50 11.79
CA PRO A 6 8.84 10.74 12.97
C PRO A 6 8.12 11.07 14.30
N ASN A 7 7.38 12.18 14.33
CA ASN A 7 6.62 12.70 15.46
C ASN A 7 5.08 12.73 15.23
N GLU A 8 4.60 12.23 14.09
CA GLU A 8 3.16 12.14 13.81
C GLU A 8 2.59 10.83 14.35
N ASP A 9 1.38 10.90 14.92
CA ASP A 9 0.72 9.76 15.55
C ASP A 9 0.07 8.84 14.51
N GLY A 10 0.58 7.61 14.45
CA GLY A 10 0.03 6.48 13.69
C GLY A 10 -1.47 6.34 13.80
N LEU A 11 -1.96 6.42 15.02
CA LEU A 11 -3.35 6.15 15.34
C LEU A 11 -4.26 7.29 14.87
N THR A 12 -3.86 8.54 15.12
CA THR A 12 -4.62 9.71 14.66
C THR A 12 -4.78 9.71 13.14
N ALA A 13 -3.73 9.41 12.38
CA ALA A 13 -3.81 9.38 10.92
C ALA A 13 -4.78 8.29 10.41
N VAL A 14 -4.80 7.13 11.07
CA VAL A 14 -5.73 6.03 10.74
C VAL A 14 -7.18 6.45 10.96
N GLU A 15 -7.46 7.14 12.07
CA GLU A 15 -8.78 7.65 12.40
C GLU A 15 -9.22 8.77 11.45
N GLU A 16 -8.36 9.76 11.21
CA GLU A 16 -8.64 10.90 10.33
C GLU A 16 -8.91 10.47 8.88
N TRP A 17 -8.17 9.47 8.38
CA TRP A 17 -8.34 9.00 7.01
C TRP A 17 -9.42 7.92 6.88
N GLY A 18 -10.03 7.49 7.99
CA GLY A 18 -11.09 6.48 8.00
C GLY A 18 -10.61 5.08 7.56
N ILE A 19 -9.32 4.78 7.75
CA ILE A 19 -8.69 3.52 7.32
C ILE A 19 -8.56 2.48 8.44
N GLY A 20 -9.32 2.66 9.53
CA GLY A 20 -9.33 1.74 10.68
C GLY A 20 -10.06 0.42 10.45
N SER A 21 -10.74 0.25 9.31
CA SER A 21 -11.46 -0.98 8.97
C SER A 21 -10.56 -2.13 8.50
N PHE A 22 -9.27 -1.86 8.29
CA PHE A 22 -8.25 -2.84 7.93
C PHE A 22 -6.97 -2.66 8.77
N PRO A 23 -6.13 -3.71 8.90
CA PRO A 23 -4.89 -3.63 9.66
C PRO A 23 -3.94 -2.57 9.09
N ASN A 24 -3.43 -1.71 9.96
CA ASN A 24 -2.39 -0.73 9.63
C ASN A 24 -1.07 -1.18 10.27
N ILE A 25 -0.01 -1.24 9.48
CA ILE A 25 1.31 -1.69 9.92
C ILE A 25 2.28 -0.51 9.88
N SER A 26 2.87 -0.18 11.02
CA SER A 26 3.95 0.80 11.12
C SER A 26 5.28 0.15 10.72
N ASP A 27 5.54 0.10 9.41
CA ASP A 27 6.77 -0.45 8.87
C ASP A 27 7.96 0.51 9.04
N ARG A 28 9.12 -0.04 9.39
CA ARG A 28 10.39 0.70 9.46
C ARG A 28 11.24 0.51 8.20
N GLY A 29 10.67 -0.04 7.13
CA GLY A 29 11.33 -0.28 5.84
C GLY A 29 11.41 -1.75 5.39
N PRO A 30 11.53 -2.78 6.27
CA PRO A 30 11.65 -4.16 5.83
C PRO A 30 10.47 -4.67 4.98
N ILE A 31 9.22 -4.29 5.30
CA ILE A 31 8.06 -4.73 4.52
C ILE A 31 8.10 -4.06 3.14
N TRP A 32 8.37 -2.76 3.10
CA TRP A 32 8.50 -2.03 1.83
C TRP A 32 9.59 -2.63 0.93
N SER A 33 10.76 -2.92 1.49
CA SER A 33 11.87 -3.53 0.76
C SER A 33 11.52 -4.91 0.21
N ALA A 34 10.75 -5.72 0.95
CA ALA A 34 10.32 -7.06 0.51
C ALA A 34 9.41 -7.00 -0.72
N PHE A 35 8.65 -5.90 -0.89
CA PHE A 35 7.76 -5.68 -2.02
C PHE A 35 8.36 -4.74 -3.09
N GLY A 36 9.63 -4.35 -2.96
CA GLY A 36 10.29 -3.43 -3.90
C GLY A 36 9.72 -2.01 -3.88
N VAL A 37 9.08 -1.60 -2.78
CA VAL A 37 8.53 -0.24 -2.61
C VAL A 37 9.64 0.69 -2.13
N PHE A 38 9.97 1.69 -2.94
CA PHE A 38 11.04 2.67 -2.66
C PHE A 38 10.52 4.10 -2.43
N GLY A 39 9.20 4.27 -2.39
CA GLY A 39 8.54 5.57 -2.32
C GLY A 39 7.04 5.39 -2.29
N GLN A 40 6.32 6.49 -2.22
CA GLN A 40 4.87 6.48 -2.10
C GLN A 40 4.22 7.63 -2.88
N PRO A 41 2.92 7.54 -3.19
CA PRO A 41 2.05 6.37 -2.96
C PRO A 41 2.49 5.15 -3.77
N ALA A 42 2.14 3.96 -3.27
CA ALA A 42 2.39 2.69 -3.93
C ALA A 42 1.26 1.71 -3.57
N ALA A 43 0.94 0.81 -4.49
CA ALA A 43 -0.05 -0.25 -4.29
C ALA A 43 0.57 -1.59 -4.68
N ILE A 44 0.38 -2.59 -3.83
CA ILE A 44 0.83 -3.97 -4.07
C ILE A 44 -0.40 -4.88 -3.99
N VAL A 45 -0.56 -5.75 -4.98
CA VAL A 45 -1.56 -6.82 -4.98
C VAL A 45 -0.83 -8.14 -4.84
N VAL A 46 -1.26 -8.94 -3.86
CA VAL A 46 -0.79 -10.30 -3.63
C VAL A 46 -1.97 -11.24 -3.83
N THR A 47 -1.85 -12.23 -4.72
CA THR A 47 -2.92 -13.20 -4.97
C THR A 47 -2.86 -14.38 -4.00
N ALA A 48 -3.91 -15.20 -3.97
CA ALA A 48 -3.98 -16.39 -3.12
C ALA A 48 -2.93 -17.45 -3.49
N GLU A 49 -2.49 -17.46 -4.75
CA GLU A 49 -1.44 -18.32 -5.30
C GLU A 49 -0.03 -17.81 -4.96
N GLY A 50 0.06 -16.63 -4.34
CA GLY A 50 1.31 -16.00 -3.94
C GLY A 50 1.98 -15.18 -5.04
N SER A 51 1.29 -14.88 -6.15
CA SER A 51 1.81 -13.94 -7.14
C SER A 51 1.75 -12.51 -6.58
N VAL A 52 2.70 -11.67 -7.00
CA VAL A 52 2.85 -10.29 -6.49
C VAL A 52 2.97 -9.34 -7.67
N LEU A 53 2.11 -8.32 -7.70
CA LEU A 53 2.16 -7.25 -8.68
C LEU A 53 2.12 -5.89 -7.98
N GLY A 54 3.05 -5.00 -8.34
CA GLY A 54 3.19 -3.68 -7.73
C GLY A 54 2.99 -2.53 -8.71
N HIS A 55 2.52 -1.40 -8.19
CA HIS A 55 2.45 -0.12 -8.87
C HIS A 55 3.05 0.97 -7.97
N MET A 56 4.02 1.72 -8.51
CA MET A 56 4.59 2.90 -7.87
C MET A 56 3.92 4.16 -8.44
N GLY A 57 3.41 5.00 -7.56
CA GLY A 57 2.66 6.20 -7.93
C GLY A 57 1.20 6.16 -7.47
N ALA A 58 0.51 7.27 -7.70
CA ALA A 58 -0.88 7.42 -7.32
C ALA A 58 -1.77 6.68 -8.31
N LEU A 59 -2.71 5.90 -7.79
CA LEU A 59 -3.76 5.28 -8.58
C LEU A 59 -5.09 5.96 -8.27
N ASP A 60 -5.85 6.25 -9.32
CA ASP A 60 -7.27 6.46 -9.18
C ASP A 60 -8.01 5.12 -9.09
N LYS A 61 -9.34 5.17 -8.97
CA LYS A 61 -10.17 3.97 -8.86
C LYS A 61 -9.99 3.02 -10.06
N ALA A 62 -9.94 3.56 -11.28
CA ALA A 62 -9.83 2.76 -12.48
C ALA A 62 -8.45 2.09 -12.58
N GLY A 63 -7.39 2.83 -12.23
CA GLY A 63 -6.04 2.29 -12.19
C GLY A 63 -5.86 1.21 -11.12
N PHE A 64 -6.52 1.33 -9.96
CA PHE A 64 -6.50 0.27 -8.96
C PHE A 64 -7.25 -0.98 -9.42
N GLN A 65 -8.38 -0.81 -10.12
CA GLN A 65 -9.12 -1.93 -10.71
C GLN A 65 -8.30 -2.64 -11.79
N ASP A 66 -7.64 -1.89 -12.68
CA ASP A 66 -6.71 -2.45 -13.68
C ASP A 66 -5.57 -3.25 -13.03
N LEU A 67 -4.97 -2.73 -11.95
CA LEU A 67 -3.92 -3.44 -11.23
C LEU A 67 -4.41 -4.78 -10.68
N MET A 68 -5.63 -4.83 -10.13
CA MET A 68 -6.26 -6.04 -9.63
C MET A 68 -6.53 -7.05 -10.75
N ASP A 69 -7.08 -6.60 -11.87
CA ASP A 69 -7.40 -7.47 -13.03
C ASP A 69 -6.13 -8.09 -13.63
N ARG A 70 -5.07 -7.29 -13.75
CA ARG A 70 -3.75 -7.74 -14.21
C ARG A 70 -3.12 -8.75 -13.25
N ALA A 71 -3.25 -8.54 -11.95
CA ALA A 71 -2.74 -9.48 -10.95
C ALA A 71 -3.47 -10.84 -11.02
N HIS A 72 -4.78 -10.86 -11.30
CA HIS A 72 -5.55 -12.10 -11.43
C HIS A 72 -5.35 -12.84 -12.75
N SER A 73 -4.83 -12.14 -13.77
CA SER A 73 -4.61 -12.69 -15.11
C SER A 73 -3.17 -13.21 -15.32
N ALA A 74 -2.29 -13.02 -14.34
CA ALA A 74 -0.87 -13.40 -14.36
C ALA A 74 -0.66 -14.78 -13.73
#